data_AF-A0A958L8D4-F1
#
_entry.id   AF-A0A958L8D4-F1
#
_cell.length_a   1.000
_cell.length_b   1.000
_cell.length_c   1.000
_cell.angle_alpha   90.00
_cell.angle_beta   90.00
_cell.angle_gamma   90.00
#
_symmetry.space_group_name_H-M   'P 1'
#
loop_
_entity.id
_entity.type
_entity.pdbx_description
1 polymer ?
#
loop_
_entity_poly.entity_id
_entity_poly.type
_entity_poly.pdbx_seq_one_letter_code
_entity_poly.pdbx_strand_id
1 'polypeptide(L)'
;MTLSAIDYSIIAVYLLSTLLLGLWISFREGHSAQESEEYFVASRSLGWFAIGASLFASNISSEHLIGLAADGFRTGLAVGNYEWGACLILILLGAVFVPFYVGAKIKTMPEFLARRYGESAKIYLSVVTIAANILVRISVALYAGGLVIEKMFGLNMWLAIVILSLVTVVYTALGGLKAVVYTDSLQAIILLLGTCLLSYIALDKVGGWQQLQAQLDSQMFKMIKPASDPEMPWTGLLMGVPVLGIWYWCTDQVIVQRVLGAKNIHQARMGTLFAATLKILPVFLFV
;
A
#
# COMPACT_ATOMS: atom_id res chain seq x y z
N MET A 1 -4.76 -24.60 14.30
CA MET A 1 -5.79 -23.80 14.99
C MET A 1 -7.08 -23.98 14.22
N THR A 2 -8.16 -24.43 14.84
CA THR A 2 -9.47 -24.53 14.18
C THR A 2 -10.22 -23.22 14.39
N LEU A 3 -10.52 -22.50 13.30
CA LEU A 3 -11.33 -21.29 13.36
C LEU A 3 -12.75 -21.61 13.84
N SER A 4 -13.27 -20.77 14.73
CA SER A 4 -14.64 -20.88 15.23
C SER A 4 -15.64 -20.35 14.21
N ALA A 5 -16.92 -20.69 14.38
CA ALA A 5 -18.00 -20.13 13.55
C ALA A 5 -18.05 -18.59 13.58
N ILE A 6 -17.65 -17.99 14.72
CA ILE A 6 -17.59 -16.54 14.87
C ILE A 6 -16.50 -15.96 13.95
N ASP A 7 -15.33 -16.59 13.88
CA ASP A 7 -14.22 -16.14 13.01
C ASP A 7 -14.63 -16.14 11.54
N TYR A 8 -15.28 -17.22 11.09
CA TYR A 8 -15.83 -17.30 9.73
C TYR A 8 -16.87 -16.22 9.46
N SER A 9 -17.75 -15.94 10.43
CA SER A 9 -18.77 -14.90 10.29
C SER A 9 -18.15 -13.50 10.14
N ILE A 10 -17.09 -13.18 10.91
CA ILE A 10 -16.39 -11.90 10.83
C ILE A 10 -15.75 -11.73 9.45
N ILE A 11 -15.09 -12.78 8.94
CA ILE A 11 -14.45 -12.76 7.63
C ILE A 11 -15.48 -12.61 6.51
N ALA A 12 -16.61 -13.32 6.59
CA ALA A 12 -17.70 -13.20 5.62
C ALA A 12 -18.30 -11.79 5.64
N VAL A 13 -18.56 -11.22 6.83
CA VAL A 13 -19.05 -9.84 6.97
C VAL A 13 -18.06 -8.85 6.39
N TYR A 14 -16.76 -9.00 6.64
CA TYR A 14 -15.72 -8.16 6.06
C TYR A 14 -15.73 -8.21 4.53
N LEU A 15 -15.68 -9.41 3.93
CA LEU A 15 -15.66 -9.59 2.48
C LEU A 15 -16.93 -9.08 1.80
N LEU A 16 -18.09 -9.30 2.42
CA LEU A 16 -19.36 -8.79 1.92
C LEU A 16 -19.42 -7.26 2.03
N SER A 17 -18.94 -6.68 3.13
CA SER A 17 -18.94 -5.23 3.34
C SER A 17 -18.06 -4.51 2.31
N THR A 18 -16.87 -5.04 2.02
CA THR A 18 -15.97 -4.47 1.00
C THR A 18 -16.55 -4.60 -0.40
N LEU A 19 -17.11 -5.77 -0.74
CA LEU A 19 -17.77 -6.00 -2.02
C LEU A 19 -18.98 -5.07 -2.21
N LEU A 20 -19.86 -4.99 -1.21
CA LEU A 20 -21.06 -4.16 -1.25
C LEU A 20 -20.69 -2.67 -1.32
N LEU A 21 -19.66 -2.22 -0.61
CA LEU A 21 -19.17 -0.85 -0.71
C LEU A 21 -18.66 -0.55 -2.13
N GLY A 22 -17.84 -1.43 -2.69
CA GLY A 22 -17.31 -1.26 -4.05
C GLY A 22 -18.41 -1.21 -5.11
N LEU A 23 -19.38 -2.14 -5.03
CA LEU A 23 -20.54 -2.18 -5.92
C LEU A 23 -21.46 -0.96 -5.71
N TRP A 24 -21.72 -0.55 -4.48
CA TRP A 24 -22.58 0.61 -4.19
C TRP A 24 -22.01 1.91 -4.78
N ILE A 25 -20.69 2.11 -4.67
CA ILE A 25 -20.02 3.26 -5.29
C ILE A 25 -20.12 3.17 -6.82
N SER A 26 -19.84 2.00 -7.40
CA SER A 26 -19.98 1.73 -8.84
C SER A 26 -21.38 2.07 -9.37
N PHE A 27 -22.44 1.62 -8.68
CA PHE A 27 -23.82 1.86 -9.12
C PHE A 27 -24.30 3.29 -8.91
N ARG A 28 -23.80 3.99 -7.88
CA ARG A 28 -24.23 5.36 -7.56
C ARG A 28 -23.66 6.39 -8.52
N GLU A 29 -22.49 6.15 -9.10
CA GLU A 29 -21.88 7.14 -9.99
C GLU A 29 -22.50 7.15 -11.39
N GLY A 30 -23.18 6.07 -11.80
CA GLY A 30 -23.97 6.02 -13.03
C GLY A 30 -23.10 6.10 -14.29
N HIS A 31 -23.38 5.27 -15.29
CA HIS A 31 -22.61 5.19 -16.53
C HIS A 31 -22.80 6.43 -17.44
N SER A 32 -22.40 7.63 -16.99
CA SER A 32 -22.59 8.87 -17.74
C SER A 32 -21.31 9.30 -18.47
N ALA A 33 -21.33 9.12 -19.79
CA ALA A 33 -20.64 9.85 -20.87
C ALA A 33 -19.12 10.17 -20.83
N GLN A 34 -18.35 9.86 -19.77
CA GLN A 34 -16.89 10.05 -19.73
C GLN A 34 -16.14 8.83 -19.14
N GLU A 35 -16.36 7.66 -19.73
CA GLU A 35 -15.84 6.35 -19.27
C GLU A 35 -14.36 6.36 -18.83
N SER A 36 -13.46 7.05 -19.55
CA SER A 36 -12.03 7.03 -19.20
C SER A 36 -11.65 7.93 -18.02
N GLU A 37 -12.31 9.08 -17.84
CA GLU A 37 -11.92 10.04 -16.80
C GLU A 37 -12.48 9.64 -15.43
N GLU A 38 -13.69 9.11 -15.42
CA GLU A 38 -14.30 8.52 -14.23
C GLU A 38 -13.54 7.27 -13.79
N TYR A 39 -13.27 6.34 -14.72
CA TYR A 39 -12.60 5.08 -14.40
C TYR A 39 -11.16 5.27 -13.91
N PHE A 40 -10.37 6.16 -14.54
CA PHE A 40 -8.94 6.31 -14.21
C PHE A 40 -8.62 7.46 -13.26
N VAL A 41 -9.50 8.45 -13.08
CA VAL A 41 -9.20 9.67 -12.30
C VAL A 41 -10.31 9.99 -11.29
N ALA A 42 -11.32 9.13 -11.13
CA ALA A 42 -12.42 9.34 -10.18
C ALA A 42 -13.09 10.73 -10.35
N SER A 43 -13.12 11.22 -11.59
CA SER A 43 -13.63 12.55 -11.97
C SER A 43 -13.05 13.69 -11.11
N ARG A 44 -11.81 13.53 -10.62
CA ARG A 44 -11.14 14.47 -9.70
C ARG A 44 -12.03 14.85 -8.52
N SER A 45 -12.61 13.85 -7.85
CA SER A 45 -13.53 14.08 -6.73
C SER A 45 -12.98 13.60 -5.38
N LEU A 46 -11.76 13.04 -5.35
CA LEU A 46 -11.19 12.46 -4.14
C LEU A 46 -10.80 13.54 -3.13
N GLY A 47 -11.17 13.32 -1.87
CA GLY A 47 -10.76 14.10 -0.72
C GLY A 47 -9.45 13.58 -0.11
N TRP A 48 -8.75 14.45 0.63
CA TRP A 48 -7.44 14.19 1.21
C TRP A 48 -7.39 12.91 2.06
N PHE A 49 -8.44 12.64 2.84
CA PHE A 49 -8.51 11.46 3.70
C PHE A 49 -8.45 10.18 2.89
N ALA A 50 -9.30 10.07 1.87
CA ALA A 50 -9.38 8.89 1.02
C ALA A 50 -8.08 8.70 0.21
N ILE A 51 -7.49 9.80 -0.27
CA ILE A 51 -6.18 9.77 -0.95
C ILE A 51 -5.12 9.22 0.00
N GLY A 52 -4.97 9.78 1.19
CA GLY A 52 -3.90 9.39 2.10
C GLY A 52 -4.07 7.97 2.65
N ALA A 53 -5.29 7.57 3.00
CA ALA A 53 -5.58 6.21 3.44
C ALA A 53 -5.34 5.19 2.32
N SER A 54 -5.74 5.50 1.09
CA SER A 54 -5.50 4.62 -0.06
C SER A 54 -4.03 4.57 -0.47
N LEU A 55 -3.28 5.67 -0.38
CA LEU A 55 -1.81 5.67 -0.55
C LEU A 55 -1.13 4.75 0.46
N PHE A 56 -1.57 4.80 1.73
CA PHE A 56 -1.07 3.91 2.78
C PHE A 56 -1.42 2.44 2.50
N ALA A 57 -2.70 2.12 2.28
CA ALA A 57 -3.16 0.74 2.01
C ALA A 57 -2.57 0.13 0.74
N SER A 58 -2.30 0.94 -0.29
CA SER A 58 -1.70 0.45 -1.54
C SER A 58 -0.24 0.03 -1.40
N ASN A 59 0.41 0.52 -0.36
CA ASN A 59 1.73 0.09 0.01
C ASN A 59 1.67 -1.03 1.06
N ILE A 60 0.90 -0.86 2.13
CA ILE A 60 0.82 -1.89 3.18
C ILE A 60 -0.14 -3.00 2.74
N SER A 61 0.44 -4.02 2.09
CA SER A 61 -0.24 -5.24 1.68
C SER A 61 0.16 -6.45 2.55
N SER A 62 -0.36 -7.62 2.24
CA SER A 62 0.03 -8.89 2.89
C SER A 62 1.54 -9.14 2.85
N GLU A 63 2.25 -8.59 1.85
CA GLU A 63 3.71 -8.69 1.75
C GLU A 63 4.41 -7.93 2.88
N HIS A 64 3.88 -6.79 3.32
CA HIS A 64 4.46 -6.00 4.40
C HIS A 64 4.16 -6.65 5.74
N LEU A 65 2.95 -7.17 5.95
CA LEU A 65 2.61 -7.87 7.19
C LEU A 65 3.53 -9.08 7.47
N ILE A 66 3.88 -9.85 6.44
CA ILE A 66 4.70 -11.05 6.60
C ILE A 66 6.20 -10.71 6.43
N GLY A 67 6.54 -9.95 5.39
CA GLY A 67 7.92 -9.64 5.02
C GLY A 67 8.57 -8.65 5.98
N LEU A 68 7.91 -7.53 6.29
CA LEU A 68 8.47 -6.52 7.20
C LEU A 68 8.61 -7.07 8.62
N ALA A 69 7.67 -7.91 9.07
CA ALA A 69 7.77 -8.61 10.35
C ALA A 69 8.91 -9.64 10.38
N ALA A 70 9.10 -10.39 9.30
CA ALA A 70 10.23 -11.31 9.18
C ALA A 70 11.57 -10.57 9.17
N ASP A 71 11.67 -9.45 8.45
CA ASP A 71 12.86 -8.60 8.47
C ASP A 71 13.06 -7.91 9.82
N GLY A 72 12.01 -7.55 10.53
CA GLY A 72 12.06 -7.04 11.90
C GLY A 72 12.63 -8.08 12.87
N PHE A 73 12.19 -9.33 12.75
CA PHE A 73 12.75 -10.44 13.51
C PHE A 73 14.24 -10.69 13.22
N ARG A 74 14.69 -10.50 11.98
CA ARG A 74 16.08 -10.73 11.56
C ARG A 74 17.01 -9.54 11.83
N THR A 75 16.57 -8.34 11.48
CA THR A 75 17.40 -7.12 11.46
C THR A 75 17.04 -6.12 12.56
N GLY A 76 15.94 -6.31 13.27
CA GLY A 76 15.44 -5.38 14.27
C GLY A 76 14.81 -4.12 13.65
N LEU A 77 14.73 -3.06 14.44
CA LEU A 77 14.09 -1.78 14.08
C LEU A 77 14.75 -1.07 12.89
N ALA A 78 15.96 -1.45 12.49
CA ALA A 78 16.67 -0.87 11.37
C ALA A 78 15.91 -0.99 10.03
N VAL A 79 15.12 -2.04 9.82
CA VAL A 79 14.26 -2.16 8.62
C VAL A 79 13.21 -1.04 8.55
N GLY A 80 12.83 -0.47 9.69
CA GLY A 80 11.91 0.66 9.78
C GLY A 80 12.40 1.93 9.06
N ASN A 81 13.69 2.02 8.70
CA ASN A 81 14.18 3.13 7.86
C ASN A 81 13.53 3.19 6.47
N TYR A 82 13.08 2.06 5.91
CA TYR A 82 12.32 2.07 4.65
C TYR A 82 10.98 2.81 4.82
N GLU A 83 10.33 2.65 5.97
CA GLU A 83 9.05 3.26 6.30
C GLU A 83 9.18 4.74 6.68
N TRP A 84 10.13 5.08 7.56
CA TRP A 84 10.38 6.47 7.93
C TRP A 84 11.00 7.28 6.79
N GLY A 85 11.85 6.67 5.96
CA GLY A 85 12.35 7.28 4.73
C GLY A 85 11.22 7.58 3.74
N ALA A 86 10.24 6.67 3.61
CA ALA A 86 9.04 6.90 2.81
C ALA A 86 8.24 8.13 3.26
N CYS A 87 8.20 8.44 4.57
CA CYS A 87 7.54 9.65 5.08
C CYS A 87 8.12 10.93 4.45
N LEU A 88 9.45 11.03 4.37
CA LEU A 88 10.13 12.17 3.76
C LEU A 88 9.84 12.26 2.26
N ILE A 89 9.80 11.12 1.57
CA ILE A 89 9.50 11.12 0.14
C ILE A 89 8.02 11.42 -0.13
N LEU A 90 7.09 11.03 0.73
CA LEU A 90 5.68 11.43 0.63
C LEU A 90 5.49 12.93 0.82
N ILE A 91 6.26 13.56 1.71
CA ILE A 91 6.30 15.03 1.83
C ILE A 91 6.86 15.64 0.53
N LEU A 92 7.93 15.06 -0.03
CA LEU A 92 8.51 15.48 -1.30
C LEU A 92 7.50 15.36 -2.47
N LEU A 93 6.76 14.25 -2.53
CA LEU A 93 5.68 14.04 -3.49
C LEU A 93 4.68 15.19 -3.41
N GLY A 94 4.18 15.48 -2.21
CA GLY A 94 3.27 16.60 -1.92
C GLY A 94 3.82 17.95 -2.31
N ALA A 95 5.05 18.25 -1.90
CA ALA A 95 5.64 19.58 -2.05
C ALA A 95 6.05 19.88 -3.49
N VAL A 96 6.65 18.90 -4.18
CA VAL A 96 7.29 19.10 -5.48
C VAL A 96 6.44 18.50 -6.60
N PHE A 97 6.13 17.21 -6.54
CA PHE A 97 5.58 16.49 -7.68
C PHE A 97 4.08 16.77 -7.91
N VAL A 98 3.28 16.87 -6.84
CA VAL A 98 1.84 17.11 -6.93
C VAL A 98 1.50 18.38 -7.73
N PRO A 99 2.11 19.55 -7.48
CA PRO A 99 1.88 20.74 -8.29
C PRO A 99 2.10 20.52 -9.80
N PHE A 100 3.13 19.77 -10.18
CA PHE A 100 3.42 19.47 -11.59
C PHE A 100 2.41 18.49 -12.18
N TYR A 101 2.12 17.38 -11.50
CA TYR A 101 1.25 16.33 -12.02
C TYR A 101 -0.22 16.74 -12.09
N VAL A 102 -0.77 17.26 -10.99
CA VAL A 102 -2.16 17.71 -10.96
C VAL A 102 -2.34 18.96 -11.84
N GLY A 103 -1.35 19.87 -11.85
CA GLY A 103 -1.35 21.05 -12.71
C GLY A 103 -1.31 20.72 -14.21
N ALA A 104 -0.56 19.69 -14.61
CA ALA A 104 -0.46 19.25 -16.01
C ALA A 104 -1.71 18.51 -16.53
N LYS A 105 -2.66 18.18 -15.67
CA LYS A 105 -3.91 17.44 -16.00
C LYS A 105 -3.64 16.13 -16.76
N ILE A 106 -2.56 15.44 -16.42
CA ILE A 106 -2.26 14.10 -16.95
C ILE A 106 -3.21 13.06 -16.34
N LYS A 107 -3.42 11.94 -17.03
CA LYS A 107 -4.14 10.76 -16.52
C LYS A 107 -3.17 9.65 -16.10
N THR A 108 -2.02 9.55 -16.75
CA THR A 108 -1.03 8.49 -16.48
C THR A 108 0.41 9.00 -16.50
N MET A 109 1.31 8.27 -15.84
CA MET A 109 2.75 8.51 -15.85
C MET A 109 3.38 8.31 -17.25
N PRO A 110 2.99 7.28 -18.04
CA PRO A 110 3.40 7.21 -19.44
C PRO A 110 2.97 8.43 -20.26
N GLU A 111 1.77 8.98 -20.04
CA GLU A 111 1.34 10.21 -20.71
C GLU A 111 2.21 11.41 -20.35
N PHE A 112 2.60 11.54 -19.08
CA PHE A 112 3.54 12.57 -18.64
C PHE A 112 4.88 12.47 -19.38
N LEU A 113 5.45 11.27 -19.47
CA LEU A 113 6.69 11.08 -20.24
C LEU A 113 6.49 11.30 -21.73
N ALA A 114 5.34 10.95 -22.30
CA ALA A 114 5.02 11.21 -23.70
C ALA A 114 5.11 12.70 -24.02
N ARG A 115 4.49 13.54 -23.17
CA ARG A 115 4.49 15.00 -23.34
C ARG A 115 5.89 15.60 -23.20
N ARG A 116 6.76 15.00 -22.38
CA ARG A 116 8.10 15.53 -22.09
C ARG A 116 9.21 15.01 -23.02
N TYR A 117 9.12 13.76 -23.47
CA TYR A 117 10.18 13.03 -24.16
C TYR A 117 9.72 12.31 -25.43
N GLY A 118 8.43 12.32 -25.76
CA GLY A 118 7.88 11.72 -26.97
C GLY A 118 7.35 10.28 -26.79
N GLU A 119 6.77 9.75 -27.86
CA GLU A 119 6.00 8.49 -27.85
C GLU A 119 6.86 7.27 -27.48
N SER A 120 8.13 7.23 -27.87
CA SER A 120 9.03 6.13 -27.53
C SER A 120 9.19 5.94 -26.02
N ALA A 121 9.27 7.03 -25.26
CA ALA A 121 9.38 6.98 -23.79
C ALA A 121 8.10 6.46 -23.14
N LYS A 122 6.93 6.83 -23.68
CA LYS A 122 5.62 6.34 -23.24
C LYS A 122 5.50 4.83 -23.44
N ILE A 123 5.84 4.33 -24.63
CA ILE A 123 5.77 2.90 -24.95
C ILE A 123 6.69 2.12 -24.02
N TYR A 124 7.95 2.56 -23.88
CA TYR A 124 8.92 1.94 -23.00
C TYR A 124 8.41 1.84 -21.56
N LEU A 125 7.98 2.97 -20.96
CA LEU A 125 7.51 2.98 -19.58
C LEU A 125 6.24 2.13 -19.41
N SER A 126 5.32 2.17 -20.38
CA SER A 126 4.08 1.39 -20.32
C SER A 126 4.37 -0.11 -20.29
N VAL A 127 5.23 -0.60 -21.18
CA VAL A 127 5.62 -2.02 -21.24
C VAL A 127 6.30 -2.44 -19.95
N VAL A 128 7.29 -1.69 -19.49
CA VAL A 128 8.04 -2.01 -18.25
C VAL A 128 7.11 -2.00 -17.04
N THR A 129 6.26 -0.98 -16.91
CA THR A 129 5.37 -0.83 -15.74
C THR A 129 4.30 -1.91 -15.72
N ILE A 130 3.69 -2.25 -16.87
CA ILE A 130 2.68 -3.32 -16.95
C ILE A 130 3.33 -4.67 -16.63
N ALA A 131 4.49 -4.97 -17.24
CA ALA A 131 5.20 -6.22 -17.00
C ALA A 131 5.61 -6.37 -15.52
N ALA A 132 6.18 -5.32 -14.92
CA ALA A 132 6.56 -5.31 -13.51
C ALA A 132 5.35 -5.49 -12.58
N ASN A 133 4.23 -4.84 -12.86
CA ASN A 133 3.02 -4.99 -12.04
C ASN A 133 2.44 -6.41 -12.13
N ILE A 134 2.40 -7.02 -13.32
CA ILE A 134 1.87 -8.39 -13.49
C ILE A 134 2.83 -9.40 -12.87
N LEU A 135 4.10 -9.38 -13.27
CA LEU A 135 5.06 -10.44 -12.92
C LEU A 135 5.48 -10.38 -11.46
N VAL A 136 5.63 -9.18 -10.90
CA VAL A 136 6.14 -9.00 -9.53
C VAL A 136 4.98 -8.69 -8.59
N ARG A 137 4.30 -7.55 -8.78
CA ARG A 137 3.38 -7.03 -7.75
C ARG A 137 2.14 -7.91 -7.55
N ILE A 138 1.42 -8.22 -8.62
CA ILE A 138 0.21 -9.04 -8.55
C ILE A 138 0.54 -10.48 -8.16
N SER A 139 1.61 -11.06 -8.75
CA SER A 139 2.04 -12.43 -8.42
C SER A 139 2.40 -12.60 -6.96
N VAL A 140 3.22 -11.70 -6.39
CA VAL A 140 3.64 -11.77 -4.98
C VAL A 140 2.44 -11.58 -4.05
N ALA A 141 1.56 -10.63 -4.35
CA ALA A 141 0.36 -10.38 -3.54
C ALA A 141 -0.59 -11.60 -3.52
N LEU A 142 -0.85 -12.21 -4.69
CA LEU A 142 -1.69 -13.40 -4.80
C LEU A 142 -1.05 -14.61 -4.12
N TYR A 143 0.27 -14.80 -4.27
CA TYR A 143 1.00 -15.87 -3.59
C TYR A 143 0.94 -15.72 -2.07
N ALA A 144 1.25 -14.54 -1.54
CA ALA A 144 1.20 -14.27 -0.10
C ALA A 144 -0.22 -14.47 0.46
N GLY A 145 -1.25 -13.96 -0.24
CA GLY A 145 -2.65 -14.15 0.14
C GLY A 145 -3.09 -15.61 0.10
N GLY A 146 -2.72 -16.34 -0.96
CA GLY A 146 -3.02 -17.76 -1.10
C GLY A 146 -2.36 -18.61 -0.01
N LEU A 147 -1.09 -18.33 0.32
CA LEU A 147 -0.35 -19.01 1.38
C LEU A 147 -1.02 -18.80 2.75
N VAL A 148 -1.45 -17.57 3.05
CA VAL A 148 -2.19 -17.28 4.30
C VAL A 148 -3.48 -18.07 4.37
N ILE A 149 -4.26 -18.11 3.28
CA ILE A 149 -5.52 -18.86 3.25
C ILE A 149 -5.28 -20.35 3.42
N GLU A 150 -4.24 -20.90 2.78
CA GLU A 150 -3.87 -22.31 2.94
C GLU A 150 -3.52 -22.64 4.39
N LYS A 151 -2.69 -21.81 5.05
CA LYS A 151 -2.27 -22.04 6.44
C LYS A 151 -3.39 -21.84 7.46
N MET A 152 -4.31 -20.91 7.20
CA MET A 152 -5.41 -20.61 8.14
C MET A 152 -6.61 -21.54 7.99
N PHE A 153 -7.00 -21.85 6.74
CA PHE A 153 -8.24 -22.56 6.44
C PHE A 153 -8.03 -23.98 5.91
N GLY A 154 -6.79 -24.37 5.61
CA GLY A 154 -6.49 -25.67 4.98
C GLY A 154 -7.00 -25.78 3.53
N LEU A 155 -7.39 -24.67 2.92
CA LEU A 155 -7.81 -24.62 1.53
C LEU A 155 -6.60 -24.73 0.59
N ASN A 156 -6.75 -25.42 -0.53
CA ASN A 156 -5.70 -25.48 -1.54
C ASN A 156 -5.32 -24.06 -2.01
N MET A 157 -4.02 -23.74 -1.99
CA MET A 157 -3.50 -22.41 -2.34
C MET A 157 -3.95 -21.96 -3.74
N TRP A 158 -3.96 -22.84 -4.74
CA TRP A 158 -4.38 -22.49 -6.10
C TRP A 158 -5.86 -22.14 -6.18
N LEU A 159 -6.71 -22.89 -5.47
CA LEU A 159 -8.13 -22.58 -5.37
C LEU A 159 -8.37 -21.23 -4.67
N ALA A 160 -7.62 -20.97 -3.59
CA ALA A 160 -7.67 -19.69 -2.87
C ALA A 160 -7.28 -18.51 -3.78
N ILE A 161 -6.21 -18.65 -4.57
CA ILE A 161 -5.77 -17.64 -5.54
C ILE A 161 -6.85 -17.38 -6.59
N VAL A 162 -7.47 -18.42 -7.14
CA VAL A 162 -8.55 -18.27 -8.14
C VAL A 162 -9.74 -17.51 -7.55
N ILE A 163 -10.19 -17.86 -6.34
CA ILE A 163 -11.30 -17.20 -5.67
C ILE A 163 -10.97 -15.73 -5.39
N LEU A 164 -9.80 -15.44 -4.80
CA LEU A 164 -9.34 -14.08 -4.53
C LEU A 164 -9.27 -13.24 -5.80
N SER A 165 -8.71 -13.81 -6.88
CA SER A 165 -8.57 -13.13 -8.17
C SER A 165 -9.92 -12.82 -8.78
N LEU A 166 -10.86 -13.78 -8.78
CA LEU A 166 -12.19 -13.59 -9.34
C LEU A 166 -12.96 -12.48 -8.61
N VAL A 167 -12.98 -12.52 -7.28
CA VAL A 167 -13.64 -11.49 -6.45
C VAL A 167 -13.01 -10.12 -6.72
N THR A 168 -11.67 -10.05 -6.74
CA THR A 168 -10.92 -8.81 -6.97
C THR A 168 -11.23 -8.21 -8.34
N VAL A 169 -11.21 -9.03 -9.39
CA VAL A 169 -11.52 -8.59 -10.77
C VAL A 169 -12.95 -8.08 -10.86
N VAL A 170 -13.92 -8.78 -10.28
CA VAL A 170 -15.34 -8.38 -10.38
C VAL A 170 -15.57 -6.99 -9.79
N TYR A 171 -15.15 -6.72 -8.55
CA TYR A 171 -15.42 -5.40 -7.97
C TYR A 171 -14.53 -4.30 -8.54
N THR A 172 -13.29 -4.62 -8.95
CA THR A 172 -12.36 -3.63 -9.50
C THR A 172 -12.75 -3.21 -10.92
N ALA A 173 -13.13 -4.17 -11.77
CA ALA A 173 -13.54 -3.91 -13.15
C ALA A 173 -14.85 -3.10 -13.21
N LEU A 174 -15.76 -3.33 -12.26
CA LEU A 174 -17.02 -2.59 -12.20
C LEU A 174 -16.88 -1.20 -11.55
N GLY A 175 -15.96 -1.03 -10.58
CA GLY A 175 -15.91 0.15 -9.72
C GLY A 175 -14.95 1.27 -10.12
N GLY A 176 -13.92 0.99 -10.92
CA GLY A 176 -12.90 1.99 -11.29
C GLY A 176 -12.12 2.57 -10.09
N LEU A 177 -11.31 3.60 -10.34
CA LEU A 177 -10.39 4.16 -9.32
C LEU A 177 -11.13 4.64 -8.06
N LYS A 178 -12.33 5.22 -8.19
CA LYS A 178 -13.05 5.76 -7.04
C LYS A 178 -13.44 4.65 -6.07
N ALA A 179 -14.08 3.58 -6.56
CA ALA A 179 -14.45 2.45 -5.73
C ALA A 179 -13.23 1.87 -5.02
N VAL A 180 -12.12 1.67 -5.75
CA VAL A 180 -10.86 1.17 -5.21
C VAL A 180 -10.35 2.06 -4.07
N VAL A 181 -10.30 3.38 -4.26
CA VAL A 181 -9.80 4.31 -3.24
C VAL A 181 -10.64 4.28 -1.95
N TYR A 182 -11.96 4.18 -2.06
CA TYR A 182 -12.83 4.11 -0.89
C TYR A 182 -12.77 2.75 -0.19
N THR A 183 -12.70 1.64 -0.94
CA THR A 183 -12.49 0.31 -0.35
C THR A 183 -11.13 0.22 0.34
N ASP A 184 -10.08 0.77 -0.28
CA ASP A 184 -8.74 0.85 0.30
C ASP A 184 -8.75 1.66 1.60
N SER A 185 -9.53 2.76 1.65
CA SER A 185 -9.62 3.60 2.84
C SER A 185 -10.23 2.84 4.02
N LEU A 186 -11.27 2.04 3.77
CA LEU A 186 -11.86 1.16 4.79
C LEU A 186 -10.85 0.09 5.22
N GLN A 187 -10.17 -0.54 4.27
CA GLN A 187 -9.15 -1.56 4.54
C GLN A 187 -7.99 -1.02 5.34
N ALA A 188 -7.53 0.21 5.08
CA ALA A 188 -6.48 0.88 5.86
C ALA A 188 -6.87 0.98 7.34
N ILE A 189 -8.11 1.37 7.65
CA ILE A 189 -8.60 1.49 9.02
C ILE A 189 -8.63 0.13 9.70
N ILE A 190 -9.21 -0.88 9.04
CA ILE A 190 -9.31 -2.24 9.58
C ILE A 190 -7.92 -2.81 9.83
N LEU A 191 -6.99 -2.63 8.88
CA LEU A 191 -5.62 -3.08 8.97
C LEU A 191 -4.90 -2.43 10.16
N LEU A 192 -4.96 -1.10 10.30
CA LEU A 192 -4.31 -0.37 11.39
C LEU A 192 -4.86 -0.79 12.76
N LEU A 193 -6.18 -0.94 12.89
CA LEU A 193 -6.79 -1.38 14.15
C LEU A 193 -6.41 -2.84 14.47
N GLY A 194 -6.48 -3.72 13.48
CA GLY A 194 -6.14 -5.14 13.63
C GLY A 194 -4.68 -5.34 14.03
N THR A 195 -3.78 -4.56 13.44
CA THR A 195 -2.34 -4.71 13.70
C THR A 195 -1.94 -4.02 14.99
N CYS A 196 -2.55 -2.89 15.35
CA CYS A 196 -2.39 -2.30 16.68
C CYS A 196 -2.80 -3.27 17.79
N LEU A 197 -3.95 -3.92 17.65
CA LEU A 197 -4.40 -4.94 18.61
C LEU A 197 -3.44 -6.14 18.64
N LEU A 198 -2.98 -6.62 17.48
CA LEU A 198 -2.04 -7.73 17.39
C LEU A 198 -0.71 -7.41 18.08
N SER A 199 -0.12 -6.25 17.80
CA SER A 199 1.14 -5.80 18.43
C SER A 199 0.98 -5.65 19.94
N TYR A 200 -0.15 -5.13 20.41
CA TYR A 200 -0.45 -5.04 21.85
C TYR A 200 -0.50 -6.43 22.51
N ILE A 201 -1.26 -7.38 21.92
CA ILE A 201 -1.36 -8.75 22.44
C ILE A 201 0.01 -9.45 22.40
N ALA A 202 0.79 -9.25 21.34
CA ALA A 202 2.13 -9.82 21.22
C ALA A 202 3.06 -9.29 22.31
N LEU A 203 3.05 -7.98 22.55
CA LEU A 203 3.86 -7.36 23.60
C LEU A 203 3.45 -7.82 25.00
N ASP A 204 2.14 -7.93 25.27
CA ASP A 204 1.62 -8.45 26.53
C ASP A 204 2.08 -9.90 26.78
N LYS A 205 2.02 -10.76 25.75
CA LYS A 205 2.52 -12.15 25.83
C LYS A 205 4.01 -12.28 26.09
N VAL A 206 4.82 -11.30 25.66
CA VAL A 206 6.25 -11.25 25.97
C VAL A 206 6.50 -10.80 27.41
N GLY A 207 5.53 -10.19 28.08
CA GLY A 207 5.67 -9.59 29.42
C GLY A 207 5.99 -8.10 29.38
N GLY A 208 5.69 -7.43 28.26
CA GLY A 208 5.88 -5.99 28.09
C GLY A 208 7.21 -5.58 27.45
N TRP A 209 7.34 -4.28 27.20
CA TRP A 209 8.50 -3.69 26.52
C TRP A 209 9.82 -3.91 27.26
N GLN A 210 9.82 -3.82 28.59
CA GLN A 210 11.03 -4.04 29.40
C GLN A 210 11.53 -5.48 29.27
N GLN A 211 10.62 -6.46 29.28
CA GLN A 211 10.96 -7.87 29.12
C GLN A 211 11.48 -8.17 27.72
N LEU A 212 10.88 -7.54 26.69
CA LEU A 212 11.37 -7.63 25.31
C LEU A 212 12.81 -7.10 25.20
N GLN A 213 13.09 -5.93 25.78
CA GLN A 213 14.44 -5.35 25.79
C GLN A 213 15.45 -6.20 26.56
N ALA A 214 15.02 -6.89 27.62
CA ALA A 214 15.88 -7.77 28.40
C ALA A 214 16.23 -9.08 27.66
N GLN A 215 15.37 -9.53 26.74
CA GLN A 215 15.56 -10.78 25.99
C GLN A 215 16.27 -10.60 24.65
N LEU A 216 16.26 -9.39 24.08
CA LEU A 216 16.85 -9.10 22.78
C LEU A 216 18.20 -8.37 22.91
N ASP A 217 19.08 -8.57 21.94
CA ASP A 217 20.30 -7.77 21.83
C ASP A 217 19.94 -6.29 21.59
N SER A 218 20.60 -5.40 22.33
CA SER A 218 20.60 -3.95 22.11
C SER A 218 20.75 -3.52 20.64
N GLN A 219 21.46 -4.30 19.80
CA GLN A 219 21.62 -4.01 18.37
C GLN A 219 20.29 -4.08 17.60
N MET A 220 19.32 -4.87 18.06
CA MET A 220 17.99 -4.98 17.44
C MET A 220 17.20 -3.67 17.52
N PHE A 221 17.55 -2.78 18.45
CA PHE A 221 16.86 -1.50 18.64
C PHE A 221 17.55 -0.32 17.96
N LYS A 222 18.72 -0.55 17.33
CA LYS A 222 19.45 0.51 16.63
C LYS A 222 18.89 0.73 15.24
N MET A 223 18.37 1.93 15.00
CA MET A 223 17.93 2.36 13.67
C MET A 223 19.10 2.48 12.68
N ILE A 224 20.27 2.91 13.14
CA ILE A 224 21.44 3.11 12.28
C ILE A 224 22.48 2.05 12.64
N LYS A 225 22.67 1.07 11.75
CA LYS A 225 23.71 0.05 11.90
C LYS A 225 25.01 0.47 11.22
N PRO A 226 26.18 -0.10 11.60
CA PRO A 226 27.46 0.23 11.00
C PRO A 226 27.49 0.01 9.48
N ALA A 227 28.41 0.69 8.77
CA ALA A 227 28.57 0.52 7.32
C ALA A 227 29.02 -0.89 6.91
N SER A 228 29.58 -1.66 7.85
CA SER A 228 29.99 -3.05 7.67
C SER A 228 28.88 -4.06 7.97
N ASP A 229 27.68 -3.61 8.37
CA ASP A 229 26.57 -4.53 8.60
C ASP A 229 26.19 -5.23 7.28
N PRO A 230 26.10 -6.57 7.27
CA PRO A 230 25.88 -7.32 6.02
C PRO A 230 24.46 -7.17 5.47
N GLU A 231 23.49 -6.75 6.29
CA GLU A 231 22.08 -6.72 5.91
C GLU A 231 21.52 -5.30 5.80
N MET A 232 21.85 -4.42 6.77
CA MET A 232 21.31 -3.08 6.89
C MET A 232 22.39 -1.99 7.08
N PRO A 233 23.41 -1.90 6.20
CA PRO A 233 24.43 -0.87 6.33
C PRO A 233 23.81 0.53 6.12
N TRP A 234 24.12 1.47 7.01
CA TRP A 234 23.54 2.83 6.93
C TRP A 234 23.84 3.54 5.60
N THR A 235 24.99 3.26 4.98
CA THR A 235 25.38 3.81 3.68
C THR A 235 24.45 3.33 2.58
N GLY A 236 24.09 2.05 2.60
CA GLY A 236 23.12 1.44 1.70
C GLY A 236 21.72 2.00 1.91
N LEU A 237 21.29 2.18 3.16
CA LEU A 237 20.01 2.80 3.49
C LEU A 237 19.93 4.26 3.01
N LEU A 238 20.96 5.06 3.30
CA LEU A 238 20.99 6.48 2.92
C LEU A 238 20.99 6.69 1.40
N MET A 239 21.70 5.85 0.64
CA MET A 239 21.76 5.98 -0.82
C MET A 239 20.57 5.29 -1.50
N GLY A 240 20.11 4.15 -0.97
CA GLY A 240 19.09 3.31 -1.58
C GLY A 240 17.67 3.76 -1.28
N VAL A 241 17.34 4.09 -0.03
CA VAL A 241 15.96 4.43 0.38
C VAL A 241 15.44 5.67 -0.36
N PRO A 242 16.20 6.76 -0.56
CA PRO A 242 15.71 7.89 -1.34
C PRO A 242 15.46 7.55 -2.81
N VAL A 243 16.33 6.76 -3.45
CA VAL A 243 16.18 6.37 -4.86
C VAL A 243 14.95 5.48 -5.03
N LEU A 244 14.83 4.44 -4.21
CA LEU A 244 13.68 3.53 -4.20
C LEU A 244 12.40 4.28 -3.85
N GLY A 245 12.46 5.15 -2.85
CA GLY A 245 11.33 5.94 -2.39
C GLY A 245 10.85 6.91 -3.47
N ILE A 246 11.74 7.64 -4.15
CA ILE A 246 11.34 8.55 -5.24
C ILE A 246 10.71 7.76 -6.38
N TRP A 247 11.30 6.63 -6.75
CA TRP A 247 10.72 5.76 -7.77
C TRP A 247 9.31 5.31 -7.36
N TYR A 248 9.16 4.72 -6.17
CA TYR A 248 7.90 4.16 -5.71
C TYR A 248 6.82 5.23 -5.46
N TRP A 249 7.14 6.28 -4.70
CA TRP A 249 6.13 7.26 -4.28
C TRP A 249 5.84 8.32 -5.34
N CYS A 250 6.86 8.73 -6.10
CA CYS A 250 6.73 9.85 -7.02
C CYS A 250 6.57 9.42 -8.48
N THR A 251 6.89 8.17 -8.86
CA THR A 251 6.83 7.74 -10.26
C THR A 251 5.98 6.51 -10.53
N ASP A 252 5.68 5.69 -9.53
CA ASP A 252 4.81 4.53 -9.69
C ASP A 252 3.39 4.96 -10.08
N GLN A 253 2.88 4.32 -11.14
CA GLN A 253 1.56 4.64 -11.68
C GLN A 253 0.44 4.46 -10.65
N VAL A 254 0.47 3.39 -9.84
CA VAL A 254 -0.59 3.08 -8.88
C VAL A 254 -0.64 4.15 -7.79
N ILE A 255 0.53 4.62 -7.35
CA ILE A 255 0.64 5.65 -6.32
C ILE A 255 0.23 7.02 -6.86
N VAL A 256 0.86 7.48 -7.95
CA VAL A 256 0.60 8.83 -8.49
C VAL A 256 -0.84 8.99 -8.96
N GLN A 257 -1.47 7.94 -9.47
CA GLN A 257 -2.86 7.98 -9.93
C GLN A 257 -3.86 8.37 -8.84
N ARG A 258 -3.61 8.01 -7.58
CA ARG A 258 -4.48 8.39 -6.43
C ARG A 258 -4.45 9.88 -6.17
N VAL A 259 -3.28 10.49 -6.33
CA VAL A 259 -3.07 11.93 -6.20
C VAL A 259 -3.68 12.67 -7.40
N LEU A 260 -3.60 12.11 -8.60
CA LEU A 260 -4.22 12.68 -9.80
C LEU A 260 -5.75 12.75 -9.70
N GLY A 261 -6.37 11.83 -8.96
CA GLY A 261 -7.81 11.83 -8.69
C GLY A 261 -8.28 12.86 -7.65
N ALA A 262 -7.39 13.68 -7.11
CA ALA A 262 -7.74 14.70 -6.15
C ALA A 262 -8.58 15.83 -6.75
N LYS A 263 -9.49 16.39 -5.93
CA LYS A 263 -10.31 17.56 -6.32
C LYS A 263 -9.50 18.81 -6.65
N ASN A 264 -8.37 18.99 -5.98
CA ASN A 264 -7.45 20.08 -6.23
C ASN A 264 -6.08 19.75 -5.62
N ILE A 265 -5.07 20.58 -5.95
CA ILE A 265 -3.70 20.45 -5.43
C ILE A 265 -3.68 20.43 -3.90
N HIS A 266 -4.52 21.21 -3.22
CA HIS A 266 -4.57 21.23 -1.77
C HIS A 266 -5.00 19.87 -1.19
N GLN A 267 -6.06 19.25 -1.73
CA GLN A 267 -6.53 17.92 -1.32
C GLN A 267 -5.47 16.84 -1.59
N ALA A 268 -4.80 16.92 -2.74
CA ALA A 268 -3.67 16.04 -3.06
C ALA A 268 -2.53 16.16 -2.04
N ARG A 269 -2.08 17.39 -1.73
CA ARG A 269 -0.99 17.65 -0.77
C ARG A 269 -1.33 17.23 0.65
N MET A 270 -2.56 17.50 1.09
CA MET A 270 -3.04 17.03 2.39
C MET A 270 -3.13 15.51 2.43
N GLY A 271 -3.51 14.86 1.33
CA GLY A 271 -3.54 13.40 1.23
C GLY A 271 -2.14 12.80 1.34
N THR A 272 -1.13 13.36 0.67
CA THR A 272 0.26 12.88 0.78
C THR A 272 0.83 13.10 2.17
N LEU A 273 0.51 14.22 2.83
CA LEU A 273 0.94 14.48 4.21
C LEU A 273 0.25 13.54 5.21
N PHE A 274 -1.02 13.26 5.01
CA PHE A 274 -1.75 12.28 5.82
C PHE A 274 -1.16 10.87 5.66
N ALA A 275 -0.86 10.44 4.43
CA ALA A 275 -0.16 9.18 4.17
C ALA A 275 1.22 9.15 4.86
N ALA A 276 1.99 10.24 4.80
CA ALA A 276 3.28 10.34 5.50
C ALA A 276 3.13 10.17 7.01
N THR A 277 2.05 10.70 7.59
CA THR A 277 1.76 10.54 9.01
C THR A 277 1.43 9.09 9.35
N LEU A 278 0.59 8.43 8.55
CA LEU A 278 0.27 7.01 8.74
C LEU A 278 1.50 6.11 8.61
N LYS A 279 2.45 6.48 7.76
CA LYS A 279 3.70 5.75 7.52
C LYS A 279 4.69 5.74 8.69
N ILE A 280 4.44 6.50 9.74
CA ILE A 280 5.20 6.41 10.99
C ILE A 280 4.83 5.11 11.75
N LEU A 281 3.57 4.68 11.66
CA LEU A 281 3.01 3.56 12.43
C LEU A 281 3.60 2.18 12.10
N PRO A 282 3.86 1.80 10.82
CA PRO A 282 4.45 0.51 10.44
C PRO A 282 5.62 0.03 11.29
N VAL A 283 6.53 0.91 11.69
CA VAL A 283 7.71 0.55 12.49
C VAL A 283 7.33 0.03 13.89
N PHE A 284 6.19 0.43 14.42
CA PHE A 284 5.69 -0.02 15.72
C PHE A 284 4.69 -1.17 15.62
N LEU A 285 4.07 -1.33 14.46
CA LEU A 285 2.98 -2.27 14.25
C LEU A 285 3.42 -3.55 13.53
N PHE A 286 4.44 -3.47 12.68
CA PHE A 286 4.87 -4.55 11.80
C PHE A 286 6.29 -5.04 12.06
N VAL A 287 7.12 -4.27 12.77
CA VAL A 287 8.51 -4.62 13.11
C VAL A 287 8.56 -5.02 14.57
#